data_AF-A0A524GZX2-F1
#
_entry.id   AF-A0A524GZX2-F1
#
_cell.length_a   1.000
_cell.length_b   1.000
_cell.length_c   1.000
_cell.angle_alpha   90.00
_cell.angle_beta   90.00
_cell.angle_gamma   90.00
#
_symmetry.space_group_name_H-M   'P 1'
#
loop_
_entity.id
_entity.type
_entity.pdbx_description
1 polymer ?
#
loop_
_entity_poly.entity_id
_entity_poly.type
_entity_poly.pdbx_seq_one_letter_code
_entity_poly.pdbx_strand_id
1 'polypeptide(L)'
;MFYCSATPIFTAFLVPGYKEALSGFSVVTVDKFQGQEAPIVIYSMTSSSSEDAPMGMSFLYNPNRMNVATSRAKCTSILVSTSKIFEVECNTIEQIRWANGVCLYKEMSMEVNIHEFNFNLL
;
A
#
# COMPACT_ATOMS: atom_id res chain seq x y z
N MET A 1 5.10 14.79 -6.48
CA MET A 1 4.03 15.37 -5.64
C MET A 1 2.71 14.81 -6.12
N PHE A 2 2.31 13.62 -5.63
CA PHE A 2 1.01 13.03 -5.95
C PHE A 2 -0.03 13.76 -5.11
N TYR A 3 -0.70 14.74 -5.73
CA TYR A 3 -1.64 15.63 -5.03
C TYR A 3 -2.93 14.89 -4.65
N CYS A 4 -3.33 15.16 -3.41
CA CYS A 4 -4.51 14.70 -2.68
C CYS A 4 -5.84 15.19 -3.30
N SER A 5 -6.26 14.66 -4.45
CA SER A 5 -7.62 14.95 -4.98
C SER A 5 -8.33 13.77 -5.67
N ALA A 6 -7.72 12.59 -5.70
CA ALA A 6 -8.39 11.38 -6.16
C ALA A 6 -8.68 10.51 -4.94
N THR A 7 -9.89 9.96 -4.89
CA THR A 7 -10.32 8.89 -3.98
C THR A 7 -9.17 7.92 -3.66
N PRO A 8 -9.06 7.34 -2.45
CA PRO A 8 -7.98 6.42 -2.12
C PRO A 8 -8.26 5.10 -2.85
N ILE A 9 -7.95 5.09 -4.14
CA ILE A 9 -7.93 3.93 -4.99
C ILE A 9 -6.58 3.31 -4.69
N PHE A 10 -6.60 2.44 -3.69
CA PHE A 10 -5.55 1.51 -3.35
C PHE A 10 -5.01 0.86 -4.62
N THR A 11 -3.93 1.40 -5.14
CA THR A 11 -3.42 0.99 -6.44
C THR A 11 -2.45 -0.15 -6.22
N ALA A 12 -2.84 -1.35 -6.63
CA ALA A 12 -1.96 -2.49 -6.75
C ALA A 12 -1.32 -2.45 -8.15
N PHE A 13 0.01 -2.41 -8.22
CA PHE A 13 0.74 -2.64 -9.47
C PHE A 13 1.15 -4.10 -9.55
N LEU A 14 0.69 -4.79 -10.60
CA LEU A 14 1.16 -6.13 -10.95
C LEU A 14 2.36 -6.00 -11.88
N VAL A 15 3.51 -6.54 -11.48
CA VAL A 15 4.70 -6.61 -12.35
C VAL A 15 4.82 -8.03 -12.90
N PRO A 16 4.47 -8.27 -14.18
CA PRO A 16 4.79 -9.52 -14.86
C PRO A 16 6.28 -9.52 -15.23
N GLY A 17 6.84 -10.72 -15.39
CA GLY A 17 8.29 -11.00 -15.47
C GLY A 17 9.16 -9.96 -16.18
N TYR A 18 10.30 -9.70 -15.55
CA TYR A 18 11.30 -8.68 -15.88
C TYR A 18 11.85 -8.78 -17.32
N LYS A 19 11.40 -7.86 -18.18
CA LYS A 19 12.19 -7.07 -19.16
C LYS A 19 11.21 -6.42 -20.13
N GLU A 20 11.29 -5.09 -20.22
CA GLU A 20 10.65 -4.28 -21.25
C GLU A 20 9.12 -4.25 -21.20
N ALA A 21 8.59 -3.33 -20.39
CA ALA A 21 7.71 -2.25 -20.84
C ALA A 21 6.81 -1.75 -19.71
N LEU A 22 6.61 -0.43 -19.67
CA LEU A 22 5.51 0.22 -18.96
C LEU A 22 4.12 -0.37 -19.33
N SER A 23 4.02 -1.17 -20.40
CA SER A 23 2.80 -1.90 -20.80
C SER A 23 2.54 -3.20 -20.03
N GLY A 24 3.47 -3.66 -19.18
CA GLY A 24 3.27 -4.85 -18.33
C GLY A 24 2.53 -4.58 -17.03
N PHE A 25 2.44 -3.32 -16.59
CA PHE A 25 1.87 -2.97 -15.30
C PHE A 25 0.35 -2.89 -15.34
N SER A 26 -0.33 -3.69 -14.53
CA SER A 26 -1.77 -3.51 -14.28
C SER A 26 -1.96 -2.62 -13.06
N VAL A 27 -2.79 -1.59 -13.20
CA VAL A 27 -3.09 -0.58 -12.17
C VAL A 27 -4.55 -0.74 -11.78
N VAL A 28 -4.81 -1.30 -10.60
CA VAL A 28 -6.18 -1.58 -10.15
C VAL A 28 -6.39 -1.21 -8.69
N THR A 29 -7.64 -0.90 -8.33
CA THR A 29 -8.08 -0.85 -6.93
C THR A 29 -7.91 -2.22 -6.28
N VAL A 30 -7.57 -2.28 -5.00
CA VAL A 30 -7.59 -3.53 -4.20
C VAL A 30 -8.90 -4.30 -4.32
N ASP A 31 -10.05 -3.60 -4.33
CA ASP A 31 -11.36 -4.25 -4.44
C ASP A 31 -11.52 -5.02 -5.78
N LYS A 32 -10.92 -4.52 -6.87
CA LYS A 32 -10.87 -5.18 -8.18
C LYS A 32 -9.75 -6.22 -8.30
N PHE A 33 -8.78 -6.21 -7.39
CA PHE A 33 -7.65 -7.14 -7.36
C PHE A 33 -7.96 -8.43 -6.60
N GLN A 34 -9.17 -8.55 -6.02
CA GLN A 34 -9.58 -9.75 -5.31
C GLN A 34 -9.56 -10.99 -6.22
N GLY A 35 -8.90 -12.06 -5.76
CA GLY A 35 -8.77 -13.31 -6.51
C GLY A 35 -7.69 -13.30 -7.61
N GLN A 36 -6.95 -12.20 -7.77
CA GLN A 36 -5.82 -12.11 -8.68
C GLN A 36 -4.51 -12.10 -7.90
N GLU A 37 -3.43 -12.63 -8.48
CA GLU A 37 -2.11 -12.68 -7.85
C GLU A 37 -1.02 -12.19 -8.81
N ALA A 38 0.03 -11.61 -8.25
CA ALA A 38 1.19 -11.09 -8.98
C ALA A 38 2.50 -11.65 -8.41
N PRO A 39 3.58 -11.76 -9.20
CA PRO A 39 4.93 -11.93 -8.65
C PRO A 39 5.26 -10.85 -7.61
N ILE A 40 5.02 -9.59 -7.96
CA ILE A 40 5.23 -8.42 -7.10
C ILE A 40 3.95 -7.59 -7.06
N VAL A 41 3.54 -7.18 -5.87
CA VAL A 41 2.45 -6.21 -5.65
C VAL A 41 3.03 -4.95 -5.04
N ILE A 42 2.81 -3.81 -5.68
CA ILE A 42 3.08 -2.49 -5.09
C ILE A 42 1.75 -1.89 -4.66
N TYR A 43 1.60 -1.59 -3.38
CA TYR A 43 0.40 -1.07 -2.75
C TYR A 43 0.63 0.35 -2.24
N SER A 44 -0.06 1.33 -2.81
CA SER A 44 0.06 2.74 -2.41
C SER A 44 -1.05 3.15 -1.44
N MET A 45 -0.67 3.80 -0.33
CA MET A 45 -1.64 4.37 0.64
C MET A 45 -2.35 5.60 0.09
N THR A 46 -1.77 6.29 -0.91
CA THR A 46 -2.35 7.48 -1.59
C THR A 46 -2.71 8.68 -0.70
N SER A 47 -2.50 8.60 0.61
CA SER A 47 -2.69 9.66 1.61
C SER A 47 -1.39 9.89 2.36
N SER A 48 -1.12 11.14 2.74
CA SER A 48 0.11 11.52 3.46
C SER A 48 -0.03 11.45 4.98
N SER A 49 -1.25 11.43 5.50
CA SER A 49 -1.59 11.19 6.92
C SER A 49 -3.01 10.64 7.05
N SER A 50 -3.42 10.27 8.27
CA SER A 50 -4.79 9.86 8.60
C SER A 50 -5.81 10.99 8.46
N GLU A 51 -5.39 12.23 8.71
CA GLU A 51 -6.24 13.43 8.69
C GLU A 51 -6.50 13.89 7.25
N ASP A 52 -5.52 13.68 6.37
CA ASP A 52 -5.63 13.99 4.94
C ASP A 52 -6.52 12.98 4.18
N ALA A 53 -6.90 11.87 4.83
CA ALA A 53 -7.67 10.81 4.19
C ALA A 53 -9.15 11.26 4.00
N PRO A 54 -9.64 11.43 2.75
CA PRO A 54 -10.97 11.98 2.50
C PRO A 54 -12.11 11.09 3.01
N MET A 55 -11.85 9.79 3.16
CA MET A 55 -12.79 8.79 3.69
C MET A 55 -12.47 8.36 5.13
N GLY A 56 -11.52 9.04 5.77
CA GLY A 56 -11.09 8.80 7.14
C GLY A 56 -10.29 7.51 7.37
N MET A 57 -9.95 7.29 8.65
CA MET A 57 -9.10 6.20 9.12
C MET A 57 -9.63 4.80 8.77
N SER A 58 -10.94 4.57 8.92
CA SER A 58 -11.56 3.24 8.70
C SER A 58 -11.41 2.76 7.25
N PHE A 59 -11.36 3.69 6.30
CA PHE A 59 -11.12 3.39 4.91
C PHE A 59 -9.64 3.18 4.63
N LEU A 60 -8.78 4.09 5.12
CA LEU A 60 -7.34 4.10 4.88
C LEU A 60 -6.63 2.87 5.47
N TYR A 61 -6.98 2.50 6.70
CA TYR A 61 -6.39 1.38 7.45
C TYR A 61 -7.29 0.14 7.44
N ASN A 62 -8.09 -0.03 6.39
CA ASN A 62 -9.01 -1.16 6.30
C ASN A 62 -8.22 -2.49 6.30
N PRO A 63 -8.38 -3.35 7.32
CA PRO A 63 -7.56 -4.55 7.46
C PRO A 63 -7.82 -5.57 6.35
N ASN A 64 -9.07 -5.66 5.85
CA ASN A 64 -9.40 -6.59 4.78
C ASN A 64 -8.71 -6.18 3.47
N ARG A 65 -8.65 -4.88 3.17
CA ARG A 65 -7.97 -4.39 1.97
C ARG A 65 -6.46 -4.54 2.07
N MET A 66 -5.90 -4.24 3.24
CA MET A 66 -4.47 -4.47 3.47
C MET A 66 -4.12 -5.95 3.29
N ASN A 67 -4.90 -6.86 3.87
CA ASN A 67 -4.69 -8.30 3.72
C ASN A 67 -4.76 -8.75 2.25
N VAL A 68 -5.73 -8.25 1.48
CA VAL A 68 -5.80 -8.54 0.05
C VAL A 68 -4.59 -7.94 -0.68
N ALA A 69 -4.15 -6.73 -0.37
CA ALA A 69 -3.00 -6.14 -1.05
C ALA A 69 -1.71 -6.94 -0.81
N THR A 70 -1.46 -7.37 0.43
CA THR A 70 -0.22 -8.04 0.81
C THR A 70 -0.20 -9.53 0.47
N SER A 71 -1.32 -10.24 0.62
CA SER A 71 -1.39 -11.71 0.41
C SER A 71 -1.36 -12.14 -1.06
N ARG A 72 -1.56 -11.20 -2.00
CA ARG A 72 -1.60 -11.50 -3.45
C ARG A 72 -0.25 -11.39 -4.12
N ALA A 73 0.77 -10.94 -3.40
CA ALA A 73 2.15 -11.01 -3.84
C ALA A 73 2.68 -12.44 -3.66
N LYS A 74 3.20 -13.04 -4.73
CA LYS A 74 3.84 -14.36 -4.70
C LYS A 74 5.27 -14.29 -4.17
N CYS A 75 5.96 -13.19 -4.45
CA CYS A 75 7.36 -13.00 -4.08
C CYS A 75 7.56 -11.83 -3.12
N THR A 76 7.04 -10.65 -3.49
CA THR A 76 7.28 -9.42 -2.71
C THR A 76 6.08 -8.50 -2.72
N SER A 77 5.64 -8.08 -1.53
CA SER A 77 4.68 -7.00 -1.34
C SER A 77 5.45 -5.74 -0.96
N ILE A 78 5.16 -4.63 -1.62
CA ILE A 78 5.79 -3.33 -1.38
C ILE A 78 4.69 -2.33 -1.00
N LEU A 79 4.76 -1.78 0.22
CA LEU A 79 3.89 -0.69 0.65
C LEU A 79 4.59 0.65 0.36
N VAL A 80 3.89 1.55 -0.34
CA VAL A 80 4.35 2.93 -0.57
C VAL A 80 3.51 3.87 0.28
N SER A 81 4.15 4.53 1.24
CA SER A 81 3.50 5.49 2.13
C SER A 81 4.48 6.57 2.60
N THR A 82 3.97 7.53 3.35
CA THR A 82 4.74 8.51 4.12
C THR A 82 4.93 8.02 5.56
N SER A 83 5.99 8.46 6.24
CA SER A 83 6.26 8.06 7.63
C SER A 83 5.12 8.41 8.59
N LYS A 84 4.40 9.52 8.34
CA LYS A 84 3.25 9.99 9.13
C LYS A 84 2.09 8.99 9.17
N ILE A 85 1.94 8.11 8.18
CA ILE A 85 0.92 7.05 8.18
C ILE A 85 1.09 6.08 9.36
N PHE A 86 2.29 5.97 9.91
CA PHE A 86 2.58 5.08 11.04
C PHE A 86 2.53 5.79 12.39
N GLU A 87 2.31 7.11 12.42
CA GLU A 87 2.32 7.97 13.60
C GLU A 87 0.90 8.45 13.95
N VAL A 88 -0.09 7.55 13.81
CA VAL A 88 -1.51 7.90 13.92
C VAL A 88 -2.00 7.94 15.37
N GLU A 89 -2.71 9.01 15.72
CA GLU A 89 -3.39 9.13 17.02
C GLU A 89 -4.69 8.32 17.04
N CYS A 90 -4.74 7.29 17.87
CA CYS A 90 -5.90 6.43 18.02
C CYS A 90 -6.62 6.72 19.34
N ASN A 91 -7.89 7.10 19.26
CA ASN A 91 -8.77 7.42 20.39
C ASN A 91 -9.75 6.29 20.73
N THR A 92 -9.85 5.25 19.89
CA THR A 92 -10.71 4.08 20.12
C THR A 92 -9.97 2.77 19.89
N ILE A 93 -10.47 1.68 20.49
CA ILE A 93 -9.93 0.32 20.29
C ILE A 93 -9.97 -0.08 18.81
N GLU A 94 -11.00 0.33 18.07
CA GLU A 94 -11.13 0.04 16.65
C GLU A 94 -10.03 0.73 15.83
N GLN A 95 -9.74 2.01 16.12
CA GLN A 95 -8.65 2.75 15.47
C GLN A 95 -7.29 2.09 15.74
N ILE A 96 -7.04 1.65 16.99
CA ILE A 96 -5.83 0.90 17.33
C ILE A 96 -5.73 -0.36 16.48
N ARG A 97 -6.82 -1.14 16.36
CA ARG A 97 -6.84 -2.38 15.57
C ARG A 97 -6.55 -2.12 14.09
N TRP A 98 -7.10 -1.05 13.52
CA TRP A 98 -6.85 -0.68 12.13
C TRP A 98 -5.39 -0.26 11.91
N ALA A 99 -4.88 0.65 12.74
CA ALA A 99 -3.50 1.14 12.66
C ALA A 99 -2.48 0.01 12.86
N ASN A 100 -2.75 -0.91 13.80
CA ASN A 100 -1.86 -2.00 14.16
C ASN A 100 -1.46 -2.88 12.95
N GLY A 101 -2.37 -3.12 12.01
CA GLY A 101 -2.04 -3.90 10.81
C GLY A 101 -0.91 -3.26 9.99
N VAL A 102 -1.02 -1.95 9.75
CA VAL A 102 -0.04 -1.17 8.99
C VAL A 102 1.27 -0.99 9.75
N CYS A 103 1.22 -0.74 11.07
CA CYS A 103 2.42 -0.65 11.90
C CYS A 103 3.17 -1.98 11.98
N LEU A 104 2.45 -3.10 12.15
CA LEU A 104 3.06 -4.43 12.14
C LEU A 104 3.74 -4.73 10.80
N TYR A 105 3.12 -4.34 9.68
CA TYR A 105 3.76 -4.47 8.38
C TYR A 105 5.07 -3.68 8.31
N LYS A 106 5.11 -2.44 8.82
CA LYS A 106 6.34 -1.65 8.89
C LYS A 106 7.42 -2.41 9.67
N GLU A 107 7.10 -2.92 10.85
CA GLU A 107 8.03 -3.66 11.71
C GLU A 107 8.59 -4.94 11.06
N MET A 108 7.78 -5.62 10.25
CA MET A 108 8.18 -6.85 9.55
C MET A 108 8.84 -6.58 8.18
N SER A 109 8.87 -5.33 7.72
CA SER A 109 9.35 -4.96 6.40
C SER A 109 10.74 -4.33 6.46
N MET A 110 11.43 -4.35 5.32
CA MET A 110 12.63 -3.52 5.13
C MET A 110 12.21 -2.14 4.65
N GLU A 111 12.53 -1.10 5.41
CA GLU A 111 12.32 0.29 4.99
C GLU A 111 13.38 0.68 3.97
N VAL A 112 12.96 1.21 2.83
CA VAL A 112 13.86 1.71 1.79
C VAL A 112 13.47 3.13 1.42
N ASN A 113 14.45 4.03 1.44
CA ASN A 113 14.22 5.40 1.02
C ASN A 113 14.07 5.46 -0.50
N ILE A 114 13.04 6.14 -1.00
CA ILE A 114 12.75 6.24 -2.43
C ILE A 114 13.92 6.90 -3.20
N HIS A 115 14.67 7.79 -2.56
CA HIS A 115 15.85 8.42 -3.18
C HIS A 115 17.00 7.44 -3.46
N GLU A 116 17.03 6.31 -2.75
CA GLU A 116 18.05 5.27 -2.89
C GLU A 116 17.51 4.02 -3.60
N PHE A 117 16.20 4.02 -3.92
CA PHE A 117 15.52 2.85 -4.46
C PHE A 117 15.91 2.60 -5.93
N ASN A 118 16.70 1.56 -6.15
CA ASN A 118 17.08 1.09 -7.48
C ASN A 118 16.22 -0.13 -7.87
N PHE A 119 15.32 0.04 -8.84
CA PHE A 119 14.46 -1.03 -9.36
C PHE A 119 15.23 -2.23 -9.93
N ASN A 120 16.55 -2.12 -10.16
CA ASN A 120 17.39 -3.23 -10.62
C ASN A 120 17.72 -4.25 -9.51
N LEU A 121 17.30 -4.01 -8.26
CA LEU A 121 17.49 -4.92 -7.13
C LEU A 121 16.29 -5.87 -6.88
N LEU A 122 15.22 -5.73 -7.66
CA LEU A 122 14.04 -6.61 -7.66
C LEU A 122 14.06 -7.51 -8.91
#